data_AF-A0A840HNI7-F1
#
_entry.id   AF-A0A840HNI7-F1
#
_cell.length_a   1.000
_cell.length_b   1.000
_cell.length_c   1.000
_cell.angle_alpha   90.00
_cell.angle_beta   90.00
_cell.angle_gamma   90.00
#
_symmetry.space_group_name_H-M   'P 1'
#
loop_
_entity.id
_entity.type
_entity.pdbx_description
1 polymer ?
#
loop_
_entity_poly.entity_id
_entity_poly.type
_entity_poly.pdbx_seq_one_letter_code
_entity_poly.pdbx_strand_id
1 'polypeptide(L)'
;MAKFENEGAYVPSMLMLGHHRARKVTIKSGAGKLDRGTVLGQVTADKKYLKSILAANDGSQVPDAILSEAVDATSADVEAIVYIAGEVDQDKLILGAGHTLGSVDAVFRTKSIWLVKPMG
;
A
#
# COMPACT_ATOMS: atom_id res chain seq x y z
N MET A 1 42.86 -13.03 19.23
CA MET A 1 41.69 -13.75 18.67
C MET A 1 40.80 -12.71 18.01
N ALA A 2 40.76 -12.65 16.68
CA ALA A 2 39.86 -11.73 15.99
C ALA A 2 38.42 -12.18 16.26
N LYS A 3 37.60 -11.30 16.84
CA LYS A 3 36.15 -11.49 16.99
C LYS A 3 35.50 -10.86 15.76
N PHE A 4 34.76 -11.65 15.00
CA PHE A 4 33.84 -11.15 14.00
C PHE A 4 32.47 -11.07 14.66
N GLU A 5 31.96 -9.86 14.84
CA GLU A 5 30.58 -9.64 15.27
C GLU A 5 29.67 -9.75 14.05
N ASN A 6 28.58 -10.49 14.18
CA ASN A 6 27.58 -10.66 13.15
C ASN A 6 26.85 -9.32 12.93
N GLU A 7 27.02 -8.67 11.77
CA GLU A 7 26.48 -7.32 11.44
C GLU A 7 24.95 -7.27 11.23
N GLY A 8 24.21 -8.20 11.83
CA GLY A 8 22.77 -8.32 11.69
C GLY A 8 22.38 -9.21 10.50
N ALA A 9 21.37 -10.04 10.71
CA ALA A 9 20.75 -10.78 9.62
C ALA A 9 20.02 -9.78 8.72
N TYR A 10 20.53 -9.54 7.51
CA TYR A 10 19.79 -8.84 6.49
C TYR A 10 18.65 -9.74 6.03
N VAL A 11 17.44 -9.48 6.54
CA VAL A 11 16.22 -10.09 6.03
C VAL A 11 15.66 -9.12 4.99
N PRO A 12 15.88 -9.34 3.67
CA PRO A 12 15.31 -8.48 2.64
C PRO A 12 13.79 -8.58 2.68
N SER A 13 13.15 -7.63 3.35
CA SER A 13 11.71 -7.61 3.46
C SER A 13 11.12 -6.80 2.29
N MET A 14 11.07 -7.43 1.14
CA MET A 14 10.59 -6.83 -0.10
C MET A 14 9.05 -6.73 -0.07
N LEU A 15 8.48 -5.53 -0.26
CA LEU A 15 7.02 -5.36 -0.31
C LEU A 15 6.39 -6.08 -1.51
N MET A 16 7.01 -5.98 -2.69
CA MET A 16 6.54 -6.63 -3.91
C MET A 16 7.36 -7.89 -4.18
N LEU A 17 6.70 -9.03 -4.27
CA LEU A 17 7.35 -10.35 -4.34
C LEU A 17 7.64 -10.81 -5.78
N GLY A 18 7.31 -9.98 -6.77
CA GLY A 18 7.54 -10.30 -8.17
C GLY A 18 7.23 -9.15 -9.13
N HIS A 19 6.76 -9.52 -10.32
CA HIS A 19 6.41 -8.56 -11.37
C HIS A 19 5.23 -7.71 -10.91
N HIS A 20 5.40 -6.40 -11.00
CA HIS A 20 4.41 -5.44 -10.55
C HIS A 20 4.24 -4.33 -11.59
N ARG A 21 3.05 -3.74 -11.60
CA ARG A 21 2.76 -2.54 -12.39
C ARG A 21 2.53 -1.39 -11.44
N ALA A 22 3.27 -0.32 -11.67
CA ALA A 22 3.13 0.93 -10.92
C ALA A 22 2.60 2.03 -11.85
N ARG A 23 1.91 3.01 -11.26
CA ARG A 23 1.47 4.22 -11.94
C ARG A 23 1.65 5.43 -11.03
N LYS A 24 1.80 6.60 -11.64
CA LYS A 24 1.74 7.87 -10.92
C LYS A 24 0.27 8.23 -10.66
N VAL A 25 -0.02 8.66 -9.43
CA VAL A 25 -1.32 9.18 -9.00
C VAL A 25 -1.13 10.40 -8.11
N THR A 26 -2.23 11.09 -7.83
CA THR A 26 -2.25 12.22 -6.90
C THR A 26 -2.92 11.78 -5.59
N ILE A 27 -2.21 11.92 -4.48
CA ILE A 27 -2.71 11.78 -3.12
C ILE A 27 -3.35 13.10 -2.71
N LYS A 28 -4.59 13.03 -2.21
CA LYS A 28 -5.36 14.23 -1.83
C LYS A 28 -4.76 14.90 -0.60
N SER A 29 -4.75 16.23 -0.58
CA SER A 29 -4.38 16.99 0.61
C SER A 29 -5.22 16.60 1.83
N GLY A 30 -4.60 16.63 3.01
CA GLY A 30 -5.24 16.19 4.27
C GLY A 30 -5.20 14.69 4.50
N ALA A 31 -4.60 13.88 3.61
CA ALA A 31 -4.39 12.45 3.85
C ALA A 31 -3.38 12.16 4.98
N GLY A 32 -2.58 13.16 5.34
CA GLY A 32 -1.51 13.05 6.33
C GLY A 32 -0.27 12.33 5.78
N LYS A 33 0.52 11.78 6.70
CA LYS A 33 1.68 10.93 6.39
C LYS A 33 1.22 9.50 6.13
N LEU A 34 1.51 8.98 4.95
CA LEU A 34 1.21 7.62 4.54
C LEU A 34 2.51 6.86 4.34
N ASP A 35 2.64 5.73 5.01
CA ASP A 35 3.81 4.87 4.87
C ASP A 35 3.69 3.95 3.65
N ARG A 36 4.83 3.51 3.15
CA ARG A 36 4.93 2.49 2.10
C ARG A 36 4.11 1.24 2.47
N GLY A 37 3.37 0.70 1.51
CA GLY A 37 2.48 -0.45 1.75
C GLY A 37 1.08 -0.07 2.22
N THR A 38 0.78 1.22 2.38
CA THR A 38 -0.58 1.69 2.69
C THR A 38 -1.55 1.35 1.54
N VAL A 39 -2.68 0.74 1.89
CA VAL A 39 -3.79 0.51 0.98
C VAL A 39 -4.54 1.82 0.75
N LEU A 40 -4.67 2.19 -0.53
CA LEU A 40 -5.29 3.41 -0.99
C LEU A 40 -6.59 3.10 -1.74
N GLY A 41 -7.56 4.00 -1.59
CA GLY A 41 -8.79 4.01 -2.36
C GLY A 41 -8.92 5.30 -3.15
N GLN A 42 -9.58 5.22 -4.31
CA GLN A 42 -9.82 6.36 -5.17
C GLN A 42 -11.11 7.08 -4.76
N VAL A 43 -11.01 8.39 -4.50
CA VAL A 43 -12.17 9.26 -4.30
C VAL A 43 -12.91 9.42 -5.62
N THR A 44 -14.23 9.20 -5.62
CA THR A 44 -15.04 9.20 -6.84
C THR A 44 -15.18 10.59 -7.46
N ALA A 45 -15.30 11.62 -6.60
CA ALA A 45 -15.48 13.01 -7.02
C ALA A 45 -14.25 13.58 -7.75
N ASP A 46 -13.06 13.44 -7.14
CA ASP A 46 -11.85 14.14 -7.60
C ASP A 46 -10.82 13.20 -8.27
N LYS A 47 -11.08 11.89 -8.29
CA LYS A 47 -10.15 10.84 -8.78
C LYS A 47 -8.79 10.78 -8.08
N LYS A 48 -8.63 11.52 -6.98
CA LYS A 48 -7.47 11.50 -6.09
C LYS A 48 -7.53 10.30 -5.14
N TYR A 49 -6.40 9.96 -4.54
CA TYR A 49 -6.27 8.81 -3.65
C TYR A 49 -6.14 9.25 -2.19
N LEU A 50 -6.73 8.45 -1.32
CA LEU A 50 -6.65 8.55 0.14
C LEU A 50 -6.38 7.17 0.74
N LYS A 51 -5.97 7.12 2.01
CA LYS A 51 -5.95 5.86 2.77
C LYS A 51 -7.34 5.24 2.75
N SER A 52 -7.45 3.99 2.32
CA SER A 52 -8.75 3.31 2.19
C SER A 52 -9.31 2.99 3.57
N ILE A 53 -10.49 3.53 3.90
CA ILE A 53 -11.17 3.34 5.18
C ILE A 53 -12.56 2.80 4.89
N LEU A 54 -12.94 1.68 5.52
CA LEU A 54 -14.20 1.01 5.22
C LEU A 54 -15.44 1.88 5.51
N ALA A 55 -15.34 2.75 6.52
CA ALA A 55 -16.42 3.68 6.90
C ALA A 55 -16.50 4.94 6.02
N ALA A 56 -15.59 5.10 5.04
CA ALA A 56 -15.66 6.22 4.10
C ALA A 56 -16.85 6.06 3.15
N ASN A 57 -17.40 7.19 2.69
CA ASN A 57 -18.55 7.23 1.77
C ASN A 57 -18.24 8.04 0.50
N ASP A 58 -16.96 8.30 0.23
CA ASP A 58 -16.48 9.16 -0.86
C ASP A 58 -15.90 8.37 -2.05
N GLY A 59 -15.96 7.04 -2.00
CA GLY A 59 -15.38 6.09 -2.95
C GLY A 59 -14.07 5.48 -2.46
N SER A 60 -13.37 6.13 -1.53
CA SER A 60 -12.08 5.63 -1.02
C SER A 60 -12.21 4.38 -0.14
N GLN A 61 -13.43 4.00 0.26
CA GLN A 61 -13.69 2.77 0.99
C GLN A 61 -13.41 1.49 0.19
N VAL A 62 -13.26 1.59 -1.13
CA VAL A 62 -12.88 0.46 -1.97
C VAL A 62 -11.36 0.48 -2.18
N PRO A 63 -10.63 -0.56 -1.73
CA PRO A 63 -9.21 -0.70 -2.03
C PRO A 63 -8.96 -0.70 -3.53
N ASP A 64 -8.06 0.16 -4.01
CA ASP A 64 -7.75 0.31 -5.43
C ASP A 64 -6.26 0.13 -5.74
N ALA A 65 -5.38 0.66 -4.88
CA ALA A 65 -3.94 0.66 -5.13
C ALA A 65 -3.14 0.56 -3.81
N ILE A 66 -1.84 0.27 -3.91
CA ILE A 66 -0.92 0.20 -2.77
C ILE A 66 0.18 1.26 -2.93
N LEU A 67 0.47 2.00 -1.89
CA LEU A 67 1.48 3.04 -1.92
C LEU A 67 2.90 2.46 -2.04
N SER A 68 3.67 2.93 -3.04
CA SER A 68 5.02 2.42 -3.32
C SER A 68 6.09 2.96 -2.37
N GLU A 69 5.94 4.19 -1.91
CA GLU A 69 6.90 4.92 -1.07
C GLU A 69 6.17 5.80 -0.05
N ALA A 70 6.79 6.10 1.08
CA ALA A 70 6.16 6.96 2.06
C ALA A 70 5.95 8.37 1.48
N VAL A 71 4.75 8.93 1.67
CA VAL A 71 4.39 10.27 1.18
C VAL A 71 3.75 11.08 2.30
N ASP A 72 4.01 12.38 2.31
CA ASP A 72 3.33 13.33 3.21
C ASP A 72 2.44 14.26 2.41
N ALA A 73 1.13 14.00 2.42
CA ALA A 73 0.11 14.83 1.80
C ALA A 73 -0.70 15.60 2.85
N THR A 74 -0.05 16.07 3.92
CA THR A 74 -0.73 16.82 5.00
C THR A 74 -1.30 18.15 4.51
N SER A 75 -0.51 18.94 3.79
CA SER A 75 -0.85 20.35 3.48
C SER A 75 -1.21 20.63 2.03
N ALA A 76 -0.90 19.71 1.11
CA ALA A 76 -1.14 19.86 -0.32
C ALA A 76 -1.34 18.50 -0.99
N ASP A 77 -1.89 18.52 -2.21
CA ASP A 77 -1.93 17.33 -3.04
C ASP A 77 -0.50 16.94 -3.44
N VAL A 78 -0.19 15.64 -3.38
CA VAL A 78 1.17 15.15 -3.69
C VAL A 78 1.10 14.07 -4.76
N GLU A 79 1.97 14.15 -5.76
CA GLU A 79 2.14 13.06 -6.72
C GLU A 79 2.93 11.92 -6.07
N ALA A 80 2.38 10.71 -6.11
CA ALA A 80 3.03 9.52 -5.58
C ALA A 80 2.92 8.35 -6.58
N ILE A 81 3.84 7.40 -6.45
CA ILE A 81 3.79 6.15 -7.19
C ILE A 81 2.99 5.12 -6.39
N VAL A 82 2.08 4.44 -7.06
CA VAL A 82 1.28 3.36 -6.47
C VAL A 82 1.34 2.12 -7.33
N TYR A 83 1.26 0.96 -6.68
CA TYR A 83 1.12 -0.33 -7.34
C TYR A 83 -0.36 -0.62 -7.63
N ILE A 84 -0.62 -1.06 -8.86
CA ILE A 84 -1.96 -1.40 -9.36
C ILE A 84 -2.10 -2.86 -9.75
N ALA A 85 -0.98 -3.59 -9.86
CA ALA A 85 -0.97 -5.02 -10.11
C ALA A 85 0.33 -5.62 -9.60
N GLY A 86 0.30 -6.91 -9.26
CA GLY A 86 1.46 -7.69 -8.83
C GLY A 86 1.22 -8.47 -7.55
N GLU A 87 2.27 -9.11 -7.07
CA GLU A 87 2.26 -9.88 -5.82
C GLU A 87 2.85 -9.03 -4.70
N VAL A 88 2.11 -8.92 -3.60
CA VAL A 88 2.50 -8.12 -2.44
C VAL A 88 2.55 -8.99 -1.19
N ASP A 89 3.54 -8.74 -0.34
CA ASP A 89 3.63 -9.33 0.98
C ASP A 89 2.52 -8.79 1.88
N GLN A 90 1.59 -9.66 2.26
CA GLN A 90 0.45 -9.29 3.09
C GLN A 90 0.84 -8.83 4.50
N ASP A 91 1.98 -9.29 5.02
CA ASP A 91 2.45 -8.92 6.37
C ASP A 91 3.05 -7.50 6.39
N LYS A 92 3.35 -6.94 5.21
CA LYS A 92 3.87 -5.57 5.00
C LYS A 92 2.79 -4.56 4.64
N LEU A 93 1.56 -5.01 4.42
CA LEU A 93 0.45 -4.13 4.07
C LEU A 93 -0.06 -3.36 5.27
N ILE A 94 -0.30 -2.07 5.06
CA ILE A 94 -0.92 -1.20 6.03
C ILE A 94 -2.37 -0.99 5.60
N LEU A 95 -3.27 -1.74 6.24
CA LEU A 95 -4.71 -1.62 6.03
C LEU A 95 -5.23 -0.36 6.71
N GLY A 96 -6.18 0.33 6.08
CA GLY A 96 -6.91 1.38 6.78
C GLY A 96 -8.01 0.84 7.67
N ALA A 97 -8.56 1.72 8.50
CA ALA A 97 -9.46 1.35 9.57
C ALA A 97 -10.70 0.58 9.06
N GLY A 98 -11.03 -0.53 9.73
CA GLY A 98 -12.17 -1.37 9.42
C GLY A 98 -11.93 -2.42 8.32
N HIS A 99 -10.82 -2.36 7.58
CA HIS A 99 -10.49 -3.39 6.60
C HIS A 99 -9.86 -4.62 7.27
N THR A 100 -10.24 -5.79 6.78
CA THR A 100 -9.56 -7.07 7.05
C THR A 100 -8.80 -7.52 5.82
N LEU A 101 -7.76 -8.34 5.99
CA LEU A 101 -7.03 -8.94 4.87
C LEU A 101 -7.98 -9.65 3.89
N GLY A 102 -8.98 -10.38 4.39
CA GLY A 102 -9.97 -11.04 3.53
C GLY A 102 -10.80 -10.07 2.70
N SER A 103 -11.22 -8.93 3.29
CA SER A 103 -11.96 -7.90 2.55
C SER A 103 -11.13 -7.23 1.47
N VAL A 104 -9.83 -7.01 1.72
CA VAL A 104 -8.91 -6.39 0.77
C VAL A 104 -8.54 -7.38 -0.33
N ASP A 105 -8.22 -8.64 0.03
CA ASP A 105 -7.88 -9.71 -0.91
C ASP A 105 -9.00 -9.94 -1.94
N ALA A 106 -10.26 -9.98 -1.49
CA ALA A 106 -11.40 -10.15 -2.38
C ALA A 106 -11.47 -9.08 -3.48
N VAL A 107 -11.19 -7.82 -3.12
CA VAL A 107 -11.18 -6.70 -4.08
C VAL A 107 -9.91 -6.75 -4.94
N PHE A 108 -8.75 -6.96 -4.34
CA PHE A 108 -7.45 -6.97 -5.01
C PHE A 108 -7.31 -8.07 -6.06
N ARG A 109 -7.89 -9.25 -5.83
CA ARG A 109 -7.93 -10.32 -6.85
C ARG A 109 -8.63 -9.88 -8.14
N THR A 110 -9.64 -9.01 -8.05
CA THR A 110 -10.31 -8.47 -9.25
C THR A 110 -9.45 -7.45 -10.00
N LYS A 111 -8.47 -6.86 -9.34
CA LYS A 111 -7.54 -5.86 -9.88
C LYS A 111 -6.15 -6.41 -10.21
N SER A 112 -5.99 -7.74 -10.22
CA SER A 112 -4.70 -8.40 -10.47
C SER A 112 -3.62 -8.03 -9.43
N ILE A 113 -4.03 -7.84 -8.18
CA ILE A 113 -3.15 -7.73 -7.02
C ILE A 113 -3.35 -9.01 -6.19
N TRP A 114 -2.27 -9.72 -5.90
CA TRP A 114 -2.30 -10.95 -5.12
C TRP A 114 -1.60 -10.76 -3.79
N LEU A 115 -2.31 -11.02 -2.70
CA LEU A 115 -1.76 -11.04 -1.36
C LEU A 115 -1.09 -12.39 -1.11
N VAL A 116 0.22 -12.37 -0.87
CA VAL A 116 1.00 -13.59 -0.64
C VAL A 116 1.62 -13.51 0.76
N LYS A 117 1.55 -14.63 1.49
CA LYS A 117 2.40 -14.83 2.67
C LYS A 117 3.72 -15.44 2.19
N PRO A 118 4.86 -14.74 2.23
CA PRO A 118 6.12 -15.40 2.01
C PRO A 118 6.27 -16.48 3.10
N MET A 119 6.52 -17.72 2.68
CA MET A 119 6.89 -18.79 3.61
C MET A 119 8.28 -18.43 4.14
N GLY A 120 8.35 -18.11 5.43
CA GLY A 120 9.61 -17.81 6.11
C GLY A 120 10.57 -18.98 6.12
#